data_AF-A0A2U3EX39-F1
#
_entry.id   AF-A0A2U3EX39-F1
#
_cell.length_a   1.000
_cell.length_b   1.000
_cell.length_c   1.000
_cell.angle_alpha   90.00
_cell.angle_beta   90.00
_cell.angle_gamma   90.00
#
_symmetry.space_group_name_H-M   'P 1'
#
loop_
_entity.id
_entity.type
_entity.pdbx_description
1 polymer ?
#
loop_
_entity_poly.entity_id
_entity_poly.type
_entity_poly.pdbx_seq_one_letter_code
_entity_poly.pdbx_strand_id
1 'polypeptide(L)'
;MLKTLSIRTGLLSLLAVMTLLLLIVSGIGIYALTQSSSSLQRINHLQGEQMVQLNSGYTLILRARNEAGQAVRMMEIGMLDDAAKAVKNINQEVALAQKTLKGVIDGGVADEQGQQLLDKVAASLATYSQQGINPMLKTLNDQSADGYYDLLEKTLIPVAKQFDNDMQAFQKWSEARGQAEVSAVQASKTRVLILIIVAALLTAGIIVLAWLVLRHMLLKPLSASIAQLENVAAGDLTHTLNAPASQEFN
;
A
#
# COMPACT_ATOMS: atom_id res chain seq x y z
N MET A 1 -37.68 -39.20 -2.61
CA MET A 1 -38.96 -38.63 -3.07
C MET A 1 -38.73 -37.32 -3.82
N LEU A 2 -38.03 -37.36 -4.98
CA LEU A 2 -37.89 -36.22 -5.90
C LEU A 2 -38.58 -36.58 -7.22
N LYS A 3 -39.90 -36.73 -7.17
CA LYS A 3 -40.73 -36.85 -8.37
C LYS A 3 -41.58 -35.59 -8.41
N THR A 4 -41.53 -34.89 -9.55
CA THR A 4 -42.26 -33.67 -9.93
C THR A 4 -41.74 -32.34 -9.36
N LEU A 5 -40.53 -31.92 -9.74
CA LEU A 5 -40.27 -30.48 -9.90
C LEU A 5 -40.67 -30.11 -11.34
N SER A 6 -41.63 -29.20 -11.49
CA SER A 6 -41.98 -28.60 -12.79
C SER A 6 -40.73 -27.93 -13.39
N ILE A 7 -40.58 -28.00 -14.72
CA ILE A 7 -39.44 -27.42 -15.45
C ILE A 7 -39.33 -25.92 -15.13
N ARG A 8 -40.46 -25.23 -14.99
CA ARG A 8 -40.54 -23.83 -14.52
C ARG A 8 -39.92 -23.63 -13.14
N THR A 9 -40.28 -24.45 -12.15
CA THR A 9 -39.68 -24.38 -10.80
C THR A 9 -38.19 -24.71 -10.80
N GLY A 10 -37.74 -25.64 -11.65
CA GLY A 10 -36.32 -25.96 -11.82
C GLY A 10 -35.52 -24.78 -12.39
N LEU A 11 -36.03 -24.13 -13.44
CA LEU A 11 -35.41 -22.95 -14.05
C LEU A 11 -35.43 -21.72 -13.12
N LEU A 12 -36.55 -21.48 -12.41
CA LEU A 12 -36.64 -20.39 -11.42
C LEU A 12 -35.70 -20.59 -10.23
N SER A 13 -35.61 -21.83 -9.71
CA SER A 13 -34.65 -22.20 -8.68
C SER A 13 -33.21 -21.96 -9.15
N LEU A 14 -32.89 -22.35 -10.39
CA LEU A 14 -31.56 -22.17 -10.96
C LEU A 14 -31.20 -20.67 -11.08
N LEU A 15 -32.14 -19.87 -11.61
CA LEU A 15 -31.96 -18.42 -11.72
C LEU A 15 -31.74 -17.78 -10.36
N ALA A 16 -32.55 -18.12 -9.36
CA ALA A 16 -32.43 -17.58 -8.00
C ALA A 16 -31.07 -17.91 -7.37
N VAL A 17 -30.57 -19.14 -7.55
CA VAL A 17 -29.25 -19.55 -7.07
C VAL A 17 -28.13 -18.78 -7.79
N MET A 18 -28.23 -18.59 -9.11
CA MET A 18 -27.24 -17.80 -9.85
C MET A 18 -27.21 -16.34 -9.42
N THR A 19 -28.38 -15.72 -9.20
CA THR A 19 -28.47 -14.34 -8.70
C THR A 19 -27.89 -14.22 -7.28
N LEU A 20 -28.20 -15.16 -6.39
CA LEU A 20 -27.66 -15.18 -5.04
C LEU A 20 -26.12 -15.30 -5.04
N LEU A 21 -25.57 -16.16 -5.90
CA LEU A 21 -24.12 -16.29 -6.07
C LEU A 21 -23.49 -15.00 -6.55
N LEU A 22 -24.07 -14.36 -7.58
CA LEU A 22 -23.55 -13.09 -8.09
C LEU A 22 -23.51 -12.02 -6.99
N LEU A 23 -24.54 -11.96 -6.14
CA LEU A 23 -24.56 -11.05 -5.00
C LEU A 23 -23.48 -11.37 -3.96
N ILE A 24 -23.26 -12.66 -3.63
CA ILE A 24 -22.22 -13.07 -2.69
C ILE A 24 -20.83 -12.74 -3.25
N VAL A 25 -20.56 -13.08 -4.52
CA VAL A 25 -19.29 -12.79 -5.18
C VAL A 25 -19.06 -11.29 -5.30
N SER A 26 -20.08 -10.51 -5.64
CA SER A 26 -20.00 -9.05 -5.70
C SER A 26 -19.75 -8.46 -4.32
N GLY A 27 -20.44 -8.92 -3.28
CA GLY A 27 -20.22 -8.48 -1.90
C GLY A 27 -18.81 -8.79 -1.40
N ILE A 28 -18.29 -9.99 -1.67
CA ILE A 28 -16.90 -10.36 -1.38
C ILE A 28 -15.93 -9.49 -2.18
N GLY A 29 -16.21 -9.23 -3.46
CA GLY A 29 -15.41 -8.36 -4.31
C GLY A 29 -15.32 -6.94 -3.79
N ILE A 30 -16.45 -6.36 -3.36
CA ILE A 30 -16.53 -5.03 -2.75
C ILE A 30 -15.79 -4.99 -1.41
N TYR A 31 -15.98 -5.99 -0.55
CA TYR A 31 -15.27 -6.11 0.73
C TYR A 31 -13.76 -6.23 0.54
N ALA A 32 -13.32 -7.03 -0.43
CA ALA A 32 -11.92 -7.17 -0.80
C ALA A 32 -11.34 -5.86 -1.34
N LEU A 33 -12.07 -5.16 -2.21
CA LEU A 33 -11.63 -3.87 -2.77
C LEU A 33 -11.55 -2.78 -1.70
N THR A 34 -12.52 -2.70 -0.79
CA THR A 34 -12.54 -1.70 0.29
C THR A 34 -11.45 -1.95 1.32
N GLN A 35 -11.19 -3.22 1.69
CA GLN A 35 -10.06 -3.58 2.54
C GLN A 35 -8.71 -3.31 1.85
N SER A 36 -8.60 -3.59 0.55
CA SER A 36 -7.40 -3.29 -0.23
C SER A 36 -7.18 -1.79 -0.43
N SER A 37 -8.25 -1.00 -0.57
CA SER A 37 -8.17 0.46 -0.73
C SER A 37 -7.73 1.15 0.57
N SER A 38 -8.29 0.76 1.72
CA SER A 38 -7.85 1.27 3.03
C SER A 38 -6.40 0.90 3.35
N SER A 39 -5.94 -0.25 2.87
CA SER A 39 -4.57 -0.73 2.98
C SER A 39 -3.60 0.05 2.08
N LEU A 40 -4.00 0.42 0.86
CA LEU A 40 -3.18 1.19 -0.08
C LEU A 40 -3.13 2.69 0.25
N GLN A 41 -4.22 3.28 0.74
CA GLN A 41 -4.25 4.70 1.16
C GLN A 41 -3.43 4.94 2.43
N ARG A 42 -3.32 3.94 3.32
CA ARG A 42 -2.57 4.05 4.58
C ARG A 42 -1.07 3.80 4.42
N ILE A 43 -0.64 3.07 3.40
CA ILE A 43 0.77 2.89 3.04
C ILE A 43 1.35 4.11 2.31
N ASN A 44 0.55 4.89 1.58
CA ASN A 44 1.09 5.81 0.58
C ASN A 44 1.04 7.31 0.91
N HIS A 45 0.31 7.78 1.94
CA HIS A 45 0.00 9.22 1.98
C HIS A 45 0.50 10.05 3.16
N LEU A 46 0.74 9.52 4.36
CA LEU A 46 1.20 10.38 5.48
C LEU A 46 2.62 10.10 5.98
N GLN A 47 3.05 8.84 6.13
CA GLN A 47 4.39 8.54 6.66
C GLN A 47 5.51 8.61 5.60
N GLY A 48 5.22 8.23 4.35
CA GLY A 48 6.23 8.26 3.27
C GLY A 48 6.66 9.68 2.89
N GLU A 49 5.70 10.59 2.71
CA GLU A 49 5.99 11.97 2.32
C GLU A 49 6.72 12.74 3.42
N GLN A 50 6.25 12.64 4.67
CA GLN A 50 6.92 13.25 5.83
C GLN A 50 8.34 12.71 6.01
N MET A 51 8.56 11.40 5.82
CA MET A 51 9.90 10.82 5.92
C MET A 51 10.82 11.25 4.78
N VAL A 52 10.30 11.37 3.55
CA VAL A 52 11.05 11.90 2.40
C VAL A 52 11.46 13.36 2.67
N GLN A 53 10.55 14.18 3.19
CA GLN A 53 10.85 15.57 3.55
C GLN A 53 11.87 15.64 4.71
N LEU A 54 11.74 14.78 5.72
CA LEU A 54 12.67 14.71 6.84
C LEU A 54 14.09 14.38 6.34
N ASN A 55 14.21 13.35 5.51
CA ASN A 55 15.49 12.93 4.94
C ASN A 55 16.06 13.97 3.97
N SER A 56 15.19 14.65 3.21
CA SER A 56 15.58 15.76 2.34
C SER A 56 16.19 16.90 3.15
N GLY A 57 15.51 17.34 4.22
CA GLY A 57 16.02 18.37 5.13
C GLY A 57 17.33 17.95 5.81
N TYR A 58 17.42 16.71 6.27
CA TYR A 58 18.64 16.14 6.85
C TYR A 58 19.82 16.16 5.86
N THR A 59 19.58 15.71 4.63
CA THR A 59 20.58 15.68 3.55
C THR A 59 21.06 17.09 3.19
N LEU A 60 20.17 18.08 3.16
CA LEU A 60 20.54 19.47 2.92
C LEU A 60 21.47 20.02 4.01
N ILE A 61 21.25 19.68 5.29
CA ILE A 61 22.19 20.09 6.36
C ILE A 61 23.55 19.43 6.18
N LEU A 62 23.59 18.13 5.87
CA LEU A 62 24.85 17.42 5.64
C LEU A 62 25.63 18.00 4.46
N ARG A 63 24.94 18.32 3.37
CA ARG A 63 25.52 18.99 2.22
C ARG A 63 26.06 20.37 2.60
N ALA A 64 25.26 21.20 3.26
CA ALA A 64 25.65 22.53 3.71
C ALA A 64 26.91 22.51 4.60
N ARG A 65 27.07 21.52 5.49
CA ARG A 65 28.31 21.34 6.26
C ARG A 65 29.52 20.99 5.38
N ASN A 66 29.33 20.12 4.40
CA ASN A 66 30.40 19.71 3.50
C ASN A 66 30.86 20.92 2.66
N GLU A 67 29.89 21.65 2.11
CA GLU A 67 30.13 22.89 1.37
C GLU A 67 30.76 23.97 2.25
N ALA A 68 30.41 24.06 3.55
CA ALA A 68 31.07 24.96 4.50
C ALA A 68 32.58 24.70 4.59
N GLY A 69 33.00 23.44 4.70
CA GLY A 69 34.42 23.08 4.67
C GLY A 69 35.11 23.49 3.36
N GLN A 70 34.43 23.33 2.23
CA GLN A 70 34.95 23.77 0.92
C GLN A 70 35.02 25.30 0.83
N ALA A 71 34.03 26.03 1.34
CA ALA A 71 34.00 27.49 1.38
C ALA A 71 35.15 28.04 2.24
N VAL A 72 35.42 27.43 3.39
CA VAL A 72 36.58 27.76 4.23
C VAL A 72 37.88 27.52 3.46
N ARG A 73 38.01 26.40 2.75
CA ARG A 73 39.18 26.15 1.91
C ARG A 73 39.36 27.20 0.82
N MET A 74 38.28 27.66 0.18
CA MET A 74 38.34 28.75 -0.80
C MET A 74 38.82 30.07 -0.16
N MET A 75 38.41 30.36 1.09
CA MET A 75 38.91 31.52 1.84
C MET A 75 40.42 31.41 2.09
N GLU A 76 40.90 30.24 2.52
CA GLU A 76 42.32 30.00 2.79
C GLU A 76 43.22 30.19 1.58
N ILE A 77 42.76 29.79 0.39
CA ILE A 77 43.52 29.91 -0.87
C ILE A 77 43.30 31.25 -1.59
N GLY A 78 42.58 32.19 -0.97
CA GLY A 78 42.37 33.54 -1.50
C GLY A 78 41.27 33.68 -2.56
N MET A 79 40.47 32.63 -2.80
CA MET A 79 39.32 32.67 -3.72
C MET A 79 38.08 33.26 -3.05
N LEU A 80 38.17 34.51 -2.59
CA LEU A 80 37.16 35.15 -1.74
C LEU A 80 35.80 35.33 -2.42
N ASP A 81 35.78 35.64 -3.73
CA ASP A 81 34.53 35.81 -4.48
C ASP A 81 33.76 34.49 -4.62
N ASP A 82 34.47 33.39 -4.88
CA ASP A 82 33.86 32.06 -4.99
C ASP A 82 33.46 31.52 -3.63
N ALA A 83 34.26 31.80 -2.58
CA ALA A 83 33.86 31.55 -1.20
C ALA A 83 32.56 32.29 -0.86
N ALA A 84 32.44 33.58 -1.19
CA ALA A 84 31.22 34.35 -0.92
C ALA A 84 29.98 33.79 -1.63
N LYS A 85 30.12 33.35 -2.90
CA LYS A 85 29.04 32.65 -3.63
C LYS A 85 28.65 31.34 -2.95
N ALA A 86 29.63 30.54 -2.54
CA ALA A 86 29.39 29.29 -1.84
C ALA A 86 28.68 29.54 -0.49
N VAL A 87 29.15 30.51 0.31
CA VAL A 87 28.51 30.90 1.57
C VAL A 87 27.06 31.34 1.34
N LYS A 88 26.77 32.10 0.28
CA LYS A 88 25.39 32.46 -0.07
C LYS A 88 24.52 31.22 -0.33
N ASN A 89 25.01 30.24 -1.08
CA ASN A 89 24.28 28.99 -1.35
C ASN A 89 24.07 28.17 -0.07
N ILE A 90 25.10 28.04 0.76
CA ILE A 90 25.04 27.34 2.06
C ILE A 90 23.95 27.96 2.95
N ASN A 91 23.88 29.30 3.05
CA ASN A 91 22.83 29.98 3.81
C ASN A 91 21.43 29.63 3.29
N GLN A 92 21.25 29.54 1.96
CA GLN A 92 19.96 29.18 1.35
C GLN A 92 19.59 27.72 1.60
N GLU A 93 20.54 26.80 1.46
CA GLU A 93 20.31 25.37 1.73
C GLU A 93 19.97 25.13 3.20
N VAL A 94 20.67 25.77 4.14
CA VAL A 94 20.37 25.69 5.57
C VAL A 94 18.97 26.22 5.88
N ALA A 95 18.61 27.38 5.32
CA ALA A 95 17.27 27.96 5.54
C ALA A 95 16.16 27.04 5.01
N LEU A 96 16.36 26.45 3.83
CA LEU A 96 15.44 25.48 3.26
C LEU A 96 15.36 24.23 4.15
N ALA A 97 16.49 23.70 4.59
CA ALA A 97 16.55 22.51 5.43
C ALA A 97 15.83 22.71 6.76
N GLN A 98 16.09 23.83 7.46
CA GLN A 98 15.43 24.18 8.72
C GLN A 98 13.91 24.30 8.53
N LYS A 99 13.46 24.94 7.44
CA LYS A 99 12.03 25.05 7.12
C LYS A 99 11.39 23.67 6.89
N THR A 100 12.03 22.82 6.08
CA THR A 100 11.53 21.48 5.76
C THR A 100 11.46 20.61 7.02
N LEU A 101 12.54 20.57 7.81
CA LEU A 101 12.59 19.79 9.05
C LEU A 101 11.54 20.27 10.05
N LYS A 102 11.40 21.59 10.20
CA LYS A 102 10.37 22.17 11.08
C LYS A 102 8.96 21.78 10.65
N GLY A 103 8.66 21.82 9.35
CA GLY A 103 7.35 21.41 8.83
C GLY A 103 7.00 19.95 9.18
N VAL A 104 7.98 19.05 9.09
CA VAL A 104 7.78 17.64 9.48
C VAL A 104 7.63 17.48 10.99
N ILE A 105 8.47 18.14 11.78
CA ILE A 105 8.42 18.08 13.25
C ILE A 105 7.08 18.62 13.79
N ASP A 106 6.64 19.77 13.28
CA ASP A 106 5.38 20.39 13.66
C ASP A 106 4.15 19.54 13.23
N GLY A 107 4.33 18.67 12.22
CA GLY A 107 3.30 17.73 11.77
C GLY A 107 3.02 16.60 12.75
N GLY A 108 3.96 16.27 13.64
CA GLY A 108 3.81 15.25 14.68
C GLY A 108 3.63 13.82 14.16
N VAL A 109 3.55 12.89 15.10
CA VAL A 109 3.29 11.47 14.83
C VAL A 109 2.21 10.96 15.80
N ALA A 110 1.22 10.24 15.29
CA ALA A 110 0.08 9.78 16.09
C ALA A 110 0.41 8.70 17.14
N ASP A 111 1.60 8.10 17.06
CA ASP A 111 2.07 7.04 17.95
C ASP A 111 2.90 7.64 19.09
N GLU A 112 2.64 7.25 20.34
CA GLU A 112 3.33 7.83 21.52
C GLU A 112 4.85 7.61 21.47
N GLN A 113 5.30 6.43 21.07
CA GLN A 113 6.73 6.13 20.97
C GLN A 113 7.36 6.90 19.80
N GLY A 114 6.66 6.98 18.68
CA GLY A 114 7.06 7.80 17.52
C GLY A 114 7.19 9.28 17.88
N GLN A 115 6.22 9.82 18.62
CA GLN A 115 6.23 11.21 19.08
C GLN A 115 7.41 11.49 20.00
N GLN A 116 7.68 10.62 20.98
CA GLN A 116 8.85 10.77 21.86
C GLN A 116 10.19 10.79 21.09
N LEU A 117 10.31 9.98 20.04
CA LEU A 117 11.50 9.98 19.19
C LEU A 117 11.57 11.26 18.33
N LEU A 118 10.45 11.73 17.80
CA LEU A 118 10.37 12.98 17.06
C LEU A 118 10.72 14.20 17.95
N ASP A 119 10.27 14.21 19.21
CA ASP A 119 10.59 15.26 20.17
C ASP A 119 12.09 15.31 20.48
N LYS A 120 12.76 14.15 20.56
CA LYS A 120 14.23 14.09 20.67
C LYS A 120 14.91 14.68 19.44
N VAL A 121 14.44 14.34 18.24
CA VAL A 121 14.94 14.93 16.98
C VAL A 121 14.75 16.44 16.98
N ALA A 122 13.60 16.94 17.46
CA ALA A 122 13.33 18.37 17.56
C ALA A 122 14.28 19.07 18.55
N ALA A 123 14.51 18.48 19.71
CA ALA A 123 15.41 19.01 20.73
C ALA A 123 16.88 19.04 20.27
N SER A 124 17.35 17.96 19.64
CA SER A 124 18.71 17.90 19.11
C SER A 124 18.90 18.78 17.87
N LEU A 125 17.88 18.94 17.01
CA LEU A 125 17.89 19.93 15.93
C LEU A 125 17.99 21.36 16.46
N ALA A 126 17.22 21.70 17.50
CA ALA A 126 17.29 23.03 18.11
C ALA A 126 18.68 23.31 18.69
N THR A 127 19.25 22.35 19.42
CA THR A 127 20.61 22.43 19.96
C THR A 127 21.64 22.58 18.85
N TYR A 128 21.53 21.74 17.81
CA TYR A 128 22.44 21.77 16.67
C TYR A 128 22.33 23.10 15.91
N SER A 129 21.13 23.62 15.72
CA SER A 129 20.91 24.91 15.08
C SER A 129 21.55 26.06 15.86
N GLN A 130 21.36 26.10 17.18
CA GLN A 130 21.84 27.19 18.02
C GLN A 130 23.35 27.15 18.25
N GLN A 131 23.90 25.96 18.52
CA GLN A 131 25.30 25.80 18.94
C GLN A 131 26.24 25.43 17.79
N GLY A 132 25.70 24.94 16.66
CA GLY A 132 26.47 24.47 15.52
C GLY A 132 26.21 25.28 14.26
N ILE A 133 25.01 25.15 13.69
CA ILE A 133 24.69 25.71 12.36
C ILE A 133 24.77 27.24 12.35
N ASN A 134 24.14 27.93 13.29
CA ASN A 134 24.12 29.40 13.30
C ASN A 134 25.54 29.98 13.52
N PRO A 135 26.35 29.48 14.48
CA PRO A 135 27.75 29.88 14.60
C PRO A 135 28.57 29.57 13.36
N MET A 136 28.34 28.42 12.70
CA MET A 136 29.03 28.04 11.47
C MET A 136 28.71 29.04 10.34
N LEU A 137 27.44 29.37 10.15
CA LEU A 137 27.06 30.40 9.17
C LEU A 137 27.69 31.75 9.53
N LYS A 138 27.73 32.11 10.81
CA LYS A 138 28.40 33.35 11.25
C LYS A 138 29.88 33.34 10.89
N THR A 139 30.64 32.30 11.21
CA THR A 139 32.08 32.22 10.88
C THR A 139 32.33 32.28 9.38
N LEU A 140 31.46 31.64 8.58
CA LEU A 140 31.53 31.70 7.11
C LEU A 140 31.27 33.11 6.57
N ASN A 141 30.23 33.80 7.07
CA ASN A 141 29.90 35.16 6.66
C ASN A 141 30.96 36.18 7.10
N ASP A 142 31.57 35.96 8.27
CA ASP A 142 32.69 36.76 8.80
C ASP A 142 34.04 36.42 8.12
N GLN A 143 34.05 35.47 7.17
CA GLN A 143 35.26 34.96 6.50
C GLN A 143 36.35 34.47 7.47
N SER A 144 35.93 33.92 8.62
CA SER A 144 36.83 33.45 9.67
C SER A 144 37.04 31.94 9.57
N ALA A 145 38.12 31.54 8.90
CA ALA A 145 38.56 30.14 8.82
C ALA A 145 38.93 29.59 10.22
N ASP A 146 39.70 30.35 10.99
CA ASP A 146 40.10 29.96 12.35
C ASP A 146 38.88 29.74 13.25
N GLY A 147 37.92 30.66 13.22
CA GLY A 147 36.68 30.54 13.99
C GLY A 147 35.85 29.32 13.59
N TYR A 148 35.85 28.96 12.31
CA TYR A 148 35.19 27.74 11.84
C TYR A 148 35.85 26.48 12.38
N TYR A 149 37.19 26.37 12.36
CA TYR A 149 37.89 25.18 12.89
C TYR A 149 37.73 25.05 14.41
N ASP A 150 37.82 26.16 15.13
CA ASP A 150 37.58 26.20 16.57
C ASP A 150 36.18 25.70 16.92
N LEU A 151 35.17 26.17 16.18
CA LEU A 151 33.78 25.70 16.32
C LEU A 151 33.65 24.22 15.96
N LEU A 152 34.30 23.79 14.88
CA LEU A 152 34.23 22.42 14.36
C LEU A 152 34.68 21.41 15.41
N GLU A 153 35.85 21.64 16.01
CA GLU A 153 36.47 20.76 16.99
C GLU A 153 35.73 20.76 18.34
N LYS A 154 35.36 21.96 18.83
CA LYS A 154 34.82 22.11 20.19
C LYS A 154 33.34 21.75 20.29
N THR A 155 32.54 22.10 19.28
CA THR A 155 31.07 22.12 19.42
C THR A 155 30.35 21.45 18.27
N LEU A 156 30.68 21.78 17.01
CA LEU A 156 29.88 21.41 15.83
C LEU A 156 29.76 19.89 15.65
N ILE A 157 30.87 19.16 15.78
CA ILE A 157 30.90 17.70 15.60
C ILE A 157 30.05 16.99 16.68
N PRO A 158 30.24 17.26 17.99
CA PRO A 158 29.41 16.66 19.04
C PRO A 158 27.90 16.88 18.84
N VAL A 159 27.47 18.12 18.58
CA VAL A 159 26.03 18.43 18.46
C VAL A 159 25.42 17.84 17.20
N ALA A 160 26.17 17.80 16.09
CA ALA A 160 25.72 17.15 14.87
C ALA A 160 25.57 15.63 15.08
N LYS A 161 26.54 14.99 15.74
CA LYS A 161 26.47 13.55 16.04
C LYS A 161 25.26 13.19 16.90
N GLN A 162 24.89 14.04 17.86
CA GLN A 162 23.70 13.82 18.67
C GLN A 162 22.42 13.86 17.80
N PHE A 163 22.30 14.87 16.94
CA PHE A 163 21.19 14.97 16.00
C PHE A 163 21.14 13.78 15.03
N ASP A 164 22.28 13.36 14.48
CA ASP A 164 22.37 12.20 13.58
C ASP A 164 21.90 10.90 14.28
N ASN A 165 22.22 10.73 15.57
CA ASN A 165 21.78 9.57 16.34
C ASN A 165 20.27 9.56 16.58
N ASP A 166 19.70 10.70 16.97
CA ASP A 166 18.26 10.84 17.20
C ASP A 166 17.48 10.66 15.90
N MET A 167 17.99 11.24 14.80
CA MET A 167 17.43 11.09 13.46
C MET A 167 17.42 9.61 13.02
N GLN A 168 18.53 8.89 13.21
CA GLN A 168 18.59 7.46 12.91
C GLN A 168 17.66 6.63 13.79
N ALA A 169 17.51 6.96 15.07
CA ALA A 169 16.58 6.28 15.96
C ALA A 169 15.13 6.45 15.49
N PHE A 170 14.74 7.66 15.10
CA PHE A 170 13.42 7.94 14.53
C PHE A 170 13.19 7.22 13.20
N GLN A 171 14.17 7.26 12.28
CA GLN A 171 14.09 6.56 10.99
C GLN A 171 13.94 5.04 11.17
N LYS A 172 14.74 4.41 12.05
CA LYS A 172 14.61 2.98 12.35
C LYS A 172 13.25 2.61 12.90
N TRP A 173 12.72 3.42 13.82
CA TRP A 173 11.38 3.22 14.34
C TRP A 173 10.32 3.32 13.24
N SER A 174 10.41 4.35 12.39
CA SER A 174 9.44 4.56 11.31
C SER A 174 9.51 3.46 10.25
N GLU A 175 10.70 2.94 9.96
CA GLU A 175 10.87 1.83 9.02
C GLU A 175 10.28 0.53 9.58
N ALA A 176 10.51 0.24 10.86
CA ALA A 176 9.88 -0.90 11.54
C ALA A 176 8.35 -0.79 11.56
N ARG A 177 7.81 0.41 11.81
CA ARG A 177 6.36 0.69 11.74
C ARG A 177 5.82 0.48 10.32
N GLY A 178 6.55 0.98 9.30
CA GLY A 178 6.20 0.81 7.89
C GLY A 178 6.16 -0.66 7.46
N GLN A 179 7.12 -1.48 7.89
CA GLN A 179 7.16 -2.91 7.59
C GLN A 179 6.03 -3.69 8.27
N ALA A 180 5.63 -3.31 9.49
CA ALA A 180 4.51 -3.93 10.20
C ALA A 180 3.17 -3.65 9.49
N GLU A 181 2.96 -2.42 9.01
CA GLU A 181 1.80 -2.06 8.19
C GLU A 181 1.80 -2.80 6.84
N VAL A 182 2.94 -2.89 6.15
CA VAL A 182 3.06 -3.67 4.89
C VAL A 182 2.80 -5.16 5.10
N SER A 183 3.22 -5.73 6.22
CA SER A 183 3.00 -7.15 6.56
C SER A 183 1.54 -7.44 6.88
N ALA A 184 0.85 -6.52 7.57
CA ALA A 184 -0.60 -6.60 7.78
C ALA A 184 -1.37 -6.57 6.44
N VAL A 185 -0.90 -5.78 5.48
CA VAL A 185 -1.47 -5.73 4.12
C VAL A 185 -1.21 -7.01 3.33
N GLN A 186 -0.03 -7.62 3.45
CA GLN A 186 0.29 -8.87 2.77
C GLN A 186 -0.57 -10.04 3.29
N ALA A 187 -0.83 -10.10 4.61
CA ALA A 187 -1.76 -11.07 5.19
C ALA A 187 -3.22 -10.89 4.71
N SER A 188 -3.61 -9.64 4.43
CA SER A 188 -4.92 -9.33 3.82
C SER A 188 -5.00 -9.78 2.35
N LYS A 189 -3.91 -9.62 1.57
CA LYS A 189 -3.84 -10.10 0.18
C LYS A 189 -4.05 -11.61 0.06
N THR A 190 -3.44 -12.41 0.93
CA THR A 190 -3.60 -13.88 0.91
C THR A 190 -5.04 -14.30 1.21
N ARG A 191 -5.72 -13.63 2.16
CA ARG A 191 -7.14 -13.93 2.47
C ARG A 191 -8.06 -13.60 1.29
N VAL A 192 -7.84 -12.46 0.64
CA VAL A 192 -8.62 -12.06 -0.55
C VAL A 192 -8.42 -13.06 -1.69
N LEU A 193 -7.18 -13.49 -1.95
CA LEU A 193 -6.87 -14.44 -3.02
C LEU A 193 -7.52 -15.82 -2.75
N ILE A 194 -7.48 -16.29 -1.50
CA ILE A 194 -8.19 -17.53 -1.09
C ILE A 194 -9.70 -17.38 -1.30
N LEU A 195 -10.31 -16.26 -0.91
CA LEU A 195 -11.75 -16.04 -1.11
C LEU A 195 -12.14 -16.03 -2.60
N ILE A 196 -11.32 -15.44 -3.47
CA ILE A 196 -11.54 -15.46 -4.92
C ILE A 196 -11.46 -16.91 -5.46
N ILE A 197 -10.47 -17.70 -5.03
CA ILE A 197 -10.35 -19.10 -5.44
C ILE A 197 -11.56 -19.92 -4.97
N VAL A 198 -12.00 -19.75 -3.72
CA VAL A 198 -13.18 -20.43 -3.19
C VAL A 198 -14.44 -20.06 -3.97
N ALA A 199 -14.63 -18.78 -4.27
CA ALA A 199 -15.76 -18.30 -5.09
C ALA A 199 -15.73 -18.88 -6.51
N ALA A 200 -14.55 -18.96 -7.14
CA ALA A 200 -14.39 -19.57 -8.46
C ALA A 200 -14.74 -21.06 -8.45
N LEU A 201 -14.28 -21.81 -7.43
CA LEU A 201 -14.58 -23.23 -7.27
C LEU A 201 -16.06 -23.49 -7.04
N LEU A 202 -16.73 -22.69 -6.21
CA LEU A 202 -18.18 -22.79 -5.98
C LEU A 202 -18.97 -22.55 -7.27
N THR A 203 -18.58 -21.54 -8.04
CA THR A 203 -19.21 -21.23 -9.34
C THR A 203 -19.05 -22.39 -10.32
N ALA A 204 -17.83 -22.94 -10.44
CA ALA A 204 -17.57 -24.10 -11.29
C ALA A 204 -18.40 -25.32 -10.87
N GLY A 205 -18.49 -25.60 -9.56
CA GLY A 205 -19.30 -26.70 -9.04
C GLY A 205 -20.78 -26.57 -9.39
N ILE A 206 -21.33 -25.36 -9.32
CA ILE A 206 -22.74 -25.10 -9.62
C ILE A 206 -23.03 -25.21 -11.11
N ILE A 207 -22.11 -24.79 -11.98
CA ILE A 207 -22.22 -25.01 -13.44
C ILE A 207 -22.29 -26.51 -13.75
N VAL A 208 -21.44 -27.32 -13.12
CA VAL A 208 -21.43 -28.78 -13.31
C VAL A 208 -22.74 -29.40 -12.83
N LEU A 209 -23.24 -28.99 -11.65
CA LEU A 209 -24.52 -29.47 -11.13
C LEU A 209 -25.69 -29.07 -12.03
N ALA A 210 -25.73 -27.82 -12.51
CA ALA A 210 -26.74 -27.35 -13.43
C ALA A 210 -26.73 -28.16 -14.74
N TRP A 211 -25.55 -28.44 -15.29
CA TRP A 211 -25.39 -29.28 -16.48
C TRP A 211 -25.87 -30.72 -16.24
N LEU A 212 -25.56 -31.32 -15.08
CA LEU A 212 -26.02 -32.67 -14.72
C LEU A 212 -27.54 -32.73 -14.59
N VAL A 213 -28.16 -31.73 -13.96
CA VAL A 213 -29.63 -31.63 -13.84
C VAL A 213 -30.26 -31.48 -15.22
N LEU A 214 -29.75 -30.57 -16.07
CA LEU A 214 -30.22 -30.40 -17.45
C LEU A 214 -30.10 -31.70 -18.25
N ARG A 215 -28.97 -32.40 -18.12
CA ARG A 215 -28.72 -33.66 -18.82
C ARG A 215 -29.68 -34.76 -18.38
N HIS A 216 -29.99 -34.86 -17.09
CA HIS A 216 -30.91 -35.87 -16.59
C HIS A 216 -32.39 -35.53 -16.86
N MET A 217 -32.79 -34.26 -16.73
CA MET A 217 -34.19 -33.85 -16.87
C MET A 217 -34.61 -33.56 -18.30
N LEU A 218 -33.73 -33.04 -19.16
CA LEU A 218 -34.09 -32.66 -20.53
C LEU A 218 -33.52 -33.65 -21.55
N LEU A 219 -32.21 -33.88 -21.53
CA LEU A 219 -31.55 -34.62 -22.61
C LEU A 219 -31.90 -36.12 -22.60
N LYS A 220 -31.84 -36.78 -21.43
CA LYS A 220 -32.20 -38.21 -21.33
C LYS A 220 -33.63 -38.54 -21.78
N PRO A 221 -34.69 -37.82 -21.34
CA PRO A 221 -36.03 -38.10 -21.83
C PRO A 221 -36.21 -37.70 -23.31
N LEU A 222 -35.52 -36.68 -23.81
CA LEU A 222 -35.55 -36.37 -25.25
C LEU A 222 -34.94 -37.49 -26.09
N SER A 223 -33.82 -38.08 -25.65
CA SER A 223 -33.21 -39.23 -26.31
C SER A 223 -34.13 -40.44 -26.31
N ALA A 224 -34.88 -40.65 -25.22
CA ALA A 224 -35.88 -41.70 -25.14
C ALA A 224 -37.05 -41.45 -26.12
N SER A 225 -37.51 -40.21 -26.26
CA SER A 225 -38.54 -39.83 -27.23
C SER A 225 -38.05 -39.95 -28.68
N ILE A 226 -36.79 -39.61 -28.98
CA ILE A 226 -36.19 -39.79 -30.31
C ILE A 226 -36.10 -41.28 -30.66
N ALA A 227 -35.62 -42.12 -29.75
CA ALA A 227 -35.57 -43.57 -29.96
C ALA A 227 -36.97 -44.17 -30.17
N GLN A 228 -37.99 -43.62 -29.52
CA GLN A 228 -39.39 -44.00 -29.74
C GLN A 228 -39.87 -43.62 -31.15
N LEU A 229 -39.53 -42.42 -31.63
CA LEU A 229 -39.87 -41.96 -32.98
C LEU A 229 -39.13 -42.78 -34.05
N GLU A 230 -37.90 -43.21 -33.77
CA GLU A 230 -37.10 -44.05 -34.65
C GLU A 230 -37.67 -45.49 -34.75
N ASN A 231 -38.18 -46.04 -33.65
CA ASN A 231 -38.88 -47.33 -33.65
C ASN A 231 -40.25 -47.28 -34.36
N VAL A 232 -40.98 -46.17 -34.24
CA VAL A 232 -42.22 -45.94 -35.00
C VAL A 232 -41.92 -45.78 -36.50
N ALA A 233 -40.84 -45.10 -36.86
CA ALA A 233 -40.37 -45.00 -38.25
C ALA A 233 -39.89 -46.36 -38.81
N ALA A 234 -39.39 -47.25 -37.95
CA ALA A 234 -39.03 -48.64 -38.28
C ALA A 234 -40.24 -49.59 -38.32
N GLY A 235 -41.45 -49.13 -37.99
CA GLY A 235 -42.70 -49.85 -38.17
C GLY A 235 -43.11 -50.80 -37.03
N ASP A 236 -42.45 -50.75 -35.87
CA ASP A 236 -42.81 -51.57 -34.71
C ASP A 236 -43.73 -50.81 -33.74
N LEU A 237 -45.01 -51.18 -33.72
CA LEU A 237 -46.06 -50.56 -32.91
C LEU A 237 -46.40 -51.38 -31.64
N THR A 238 -45.59 -52.39 -31.29
CA THR A 238 -45.92 -53.32 -30.20
C THR A 238 -45.55 -52.84 -28.79
N HIS A 239 -44.89 -51.69 -28.66
CA HIS A 239 -44.47 -51.17 -27.35
C HIS A 239 -45.50 -50.22 -26.71
N THR A 240 -45.91 -50.53 -25.48
CA THR A 240 -46.80 -49.71 -24.66
C THR A 240 -46.13 -48.41 -24.20
N LEU A 241 -46.86 -47.30 -24.31
CA LEU A 241 -46.45 -45.96 -23.89
C LEU A 241 -46.03 -45.93 -22.41
N ASN A 242 -44.74 -45.64 -22.14
CA ASN A 242 -44.31 -45.32 -20.79
C ASN A 242 -44.82 -43.92 -20.41
N ALA A 243 -45.41 -43.81 -19.22
CA ALA A 243 -46.01 -42.57 -18.72
C ALA A 243 -45.01 -41.39 -18.78
N PRO A 244 -45.46 -40.18 -19.17
CA PRO A 244 -44.58 -39.03 -19.31
C PRO A 244 -43.90 -38.69 -17.98
N ALA A 245 -42.59 -38.46 -18.04
CA ALA A 245 -41.80 -38.09 -16.86
C ALA A 245 -42.13 -36.68 -16.33
N SER A 246 -42.88 -35.87 -17.08
CA SER A 246 -43.27 -34.51 -16.71
C SER A 246 -44.66 -34.13 -17.25
N GLN A 247 -45.54 -33.64 -16.39
CA GLN A 247 -46.91 -33.18 -16.68
C GLN A 247 -46.98 -31.76 -17.31
N GLU A 248 -45.96 -31.31 -18.06
CA GLU A 248 -45.95 -29.95 -18.64
C GLU A 248 -46.33 -29.88 -20.12
N PHE A 249 -46.50 -31.03 -20.77
CA PHE A 249 -46.98 -31.11 -22.16
C PHE A 249 -48.24 -31.97 -22.18
N ASN A 250 -49.36 -31.36 -21.84
CA ASN A 250 -50.70 -31.84 -22.20
C ASN A 250 -51.53 -30.62 -22.59
#